data_AF-A0A536CY12-F1
#
_entry.id   AF-A0A536CY12-F1
#
_cell.length_a   1.000
_cell.length_b   1.000
_cell.length_c   1.000
_cell.angle_alpha   90.00
_cell.angle_beta   90.00
_cell.angle_gamma   90.00
#
_symmetry.space_group_name_H-M   'P 1'
#
loop_
_entity.id
_entity.type
_entity.pdbx_description
1 polymer ?
#
loop_
_entity_poly.entity_id
_entity_poly.type
_entity_poly.pdbx_seq_one_letter_code
_entity_poly.pdbx_strand_id
1 'polypeptide(L)'
;MPTFKYANPPAIHWGAGSVHALAGELERLGVERIALVTTKSLLGAALPFEPHLTATIAQHAPIDQVERAIKDAREAGVDGVVSFGGGSPIDAAKMVALRLGGLPHVAVPTTLSVAELAAGAGFTDETGTKGGMRDPDLLPDAVIYDAEMTLATPMELWLSTGIRALDHAVEGFLAEGEHPFNDVMALEAIQTSTFAPRTNSPRGSRSRCRGPRRRGSAT
;
A
#
# COMPACT_ATOMS: atom_id res chain seq x y z
N MET A 1 8.04 30.81 11.12
CA MET A 1 8.43 30.36 9.76
C MET A 1 7.55 29.18 9.40
N PRO A 2 7.09 29.04 8.14
CA PRO A 2 6.38 27.83 7.73
C PRO A 2 7.31 26.62 7.85
N THR A 3 6.78 25.50 8.36
CA THR A 3 7.51 24.24 8.52
C THR A 3 6.86 23.19 7.64
N PHE A 4 7.64 22.56 6.77
CA PHE A 4 7.22 21.43 5.96
C PHE A 4 7.71 20.13 6.60
N LYS A 5 6.81 19.13 6.72
CA LYS A 5 7.15 17.78 7.17
C LYS A 5 6.83 16.81 6.04
N TYR A 6 7.84 16.05 5.63
CA TYR A 6 7.70 14.99 4.65
C TYR A 6 7.88 13.65 5.35
N ALA A 7 6.93 12.74 5.16
CA ALA A 7 6.96 11.39 5.68
C ALA A 7 6.63 10.42 4.55
N ASN A 8 7.35 9.30 4.52
CA ASN A 8 7.19 8.22 3.56
C ASN A 8 7.63 6.92 4.24
N PRO A 9 7.15 5.73 3.81
CA PRO A 9 7.65 4.47 4.34
C PRO A 9 9.18 4.42 4.27
N PRO A 10 9.86 3.94 5.33
CA PRO A 10 11.32 3.86 5.37
C PRO A 10 11.94 3.07 4.20
N ALA A 11 11.24 2.05 3.70
CA ALA A 11 11.66 1.24 2.56
C ALA A 11 10.56 1.10 1.52
N ILE A 12 10.92 1.26 0.24
CA ILE A 12 10.05 0.97 -0.90
C ILE A 12 10.82 0.11 -1.89
N HIS A 13 10.35 -1.11 -2.09
CA HIS A 13 10.83 -2.04 -3.12
C HIS A 13 9.90 -1.97 -4.31
N TRP A 14 10.42 -1.94 -5.54
CA TRP A 14 9.59 -1.85 -6.73
C TRP A 14 10.15 -2.61 -7.92
N GLY A 15 9.25 -3.03 -8.82
CA GLY A 15 9.57 -3.73 -10.06
C GLY A 15 9.02 -5.14 -10.09
N ALA A 16 9.04 -5.79 -11.26
CA ALA A 16 8.60 -7.17 -11.38
C ALA A 16 9.50 -8.09 -10.53
N GLY A 17 8.88 -8.93 -9.70
CA GLY A 17 9.56 -9.86 -8.81
C GLY A 17 10.08 -9.24 -7.52
N SER A 18 9.79 -7.96 -7.22
CA SER A 18 10.17 -7.32 -5.96
C SER A 18 9.52 -7.98 -4.73
N VAL A 19 8.47 -8.79 -4.90
CA VAL A 19 7.85 -9.59 -3.83
C VAL A 19 8.88 -10.47 -3.11
N HIS A 20 9.95 -10.91 -3.79
CA HIS A 20 11.02 -11.71 -3.19
C HIS A 20 11.81 -10.94 -2.11
N ALA A 21 11.74 -9.61 -2.07
CA ALA A 21 12.33 -8.80 -0.99
C ALA A 21 11.55 -8.89 0.33
N LEU A 22 10.29 -9.35 0.29
CA LEU A 22 9.41 -9.38 1.46
C LEU A 22 9.99 -10.21 2.62
N ALA A 23 10.57 -11.37 2.34
CA ALA A 23 11.18 -12.21 3.37
C ALA A 23 12.33 -11.49 4.09
N GLY A 24 13.18 -10.77 3.33
CA GLY A 24 14.27 -9.99 3.89
C GLY A 24 13.81 -8.78 4.69
N GLU A 25 12.70 -8.14 4.30
CA GLU A 25 12.10 -7.05 5.11
C GLU A 25 11.51 -7.57 6.42
N LEU A 26 10.85 -8.72 6.41
CA LEU A 26 10.32 -9.35 7.62
C LEU A 26 11.45 -9.74 8.57
N GLU A 27 12.55 -10.30 8.05
CA GLU A 27 13.76 -10.59 8.84
C GLU A 27 14.39 -9.31 9.42
N ARG A 28 14.53 -8.24 8.61
CA ARG A 28 15.04 -6.94 9.05
C ARG A 28 14.20 -6.35 10.19
N LEU A 29 12.89 -6.56 10.16
CA LEU A 29 11.94 -6.08 11.16
C LEU A 29 11.82 -7.02 12.37
N GLY A 30 12.46 -8.19 12.35
CA GLY A 30 12.40 -9.17 13.43
C GLY A 30 11.02 -9.82 13.60
N VAL A 31 10.27 -9.96 12.51
CA VAL A 31 8.91 -10.54 12.49
C VAL A 31 8.98 -12.03 12.24
N GLU A 32 8.30 -12.83 13.06
CA GLU A 32 8.25 -14.30 12.96
C GLU A 32 6.82 -14.83 12.81
N ARG A 33 5.85 -14.24 13.52
CA ARG A 33 4.44 -14.63 13.51
C ARG A 33 3.64 -13.56 12.79
N ILE A 34 3.36 -13.82 11.52
CA ILE A 34 2.78 -12.82 10.62
C ILE A 34 1.26 -12.97 10.54
N ALA A 35 0.54 -11.86 10.73
CA ALA A 35 -0.85 -11.74 10.27
C ALA A 35 -0.87 -11.25 8.82
N LEU A 36 -1.39 -12.06 7.90
CA LEU A 36 -1.72 -11.65 6.55
C LEU A 36 -3.13 -11.06 6.52
N VAL A 37 -3.24 -9.78 6.17
CA VAL A 37 -4.53 -9.09 5.97
C VAL A 37 -4.76 -8.92 4.48
N THR A 38 -5.79 -9.57 3.95
CA THR A 38 -6.04 -9.64 2.49
C THR A 38 -7.53 -9.66 2.16
N THR A 39 -7.89 -9.85 0.90
CA THR A 39 -9.28 -10.04 0.46
C THR A 39 -9.53 -11.50 0.07
N LYS A 40 -10.81 -11.92 0.02
CA LYS A 40 -11.18 -13.28 -0.40
C LYS A 40 -10.68 -13.65 -1.81
N SER A 41 -10.61 -12.66 -2.71
CA SER A 41 -10.17 -12.87 -4.10
C SER A 41 -8.67 -13.15 -4.25
N LEU A 42 -7.89 -12.91 -3.19
CA LEU A 42 -6.44 -13.07 -3.17
C LEU A 42 -5.98 -14.24 -2.27
N LEU A 43 -6.94 -14.99 -1.70
CA LEU A 43 -6.62 -16.21 -0.96
C LEU A 43 -5.91 -17.23 -1.87
N GLY A 44 -4.82 -17.80 -1.38
CA GLY A 44 -4.00 -18.76 -2.12
C GLY A 44 -3.00 -18.13 -3.09
N ALA A 45 -2.90 -16.80 -3.15
CA ALA A 45 -1.77 -16.15 -3.83
C ALA A 45 -0.46 -16.54 -3.15
N ALA A 46 0.56 -16.85 -3.96
CA ALA A 46 1.87 -17.24 -3.46
C ALA A 46 2.64 -16.00 -2.98
N LEU A 47 2.85 -15.90 -1.67
CA LEU A 47 3.78 -14.96 -1.05
C LEU A 47 4.97 -15.75 -0.50
N PRO A 48 6.18 -15.15 -0.39
CA PRO A 48 7.38 -15.85 0.06
C PRO A 48 7.44 -16.04 1.59
N PHE A 49 6.29 -16.33 2.21
CA PHE A 49 6.15 -16.69 3.61
C PHE A 49 4.82 -17.43 3.84
N GLU A 50 4.73 -18.20 4.92
CA GLU A 50 3.48 -18.81 5.38
C GLU A 50 2.89 -17.96 6.52
N PRO A 51 1.65 -17.47 6.41
CA PRO A 51 1.04 -16.64 7.44
C PRO A 51 0.69 -17.46 8.68
N HIS A 52 0.93 -16.89 9.86
CA HIS A 52 0.47 -17.46 11.13
C HIS A 52 -1.05 -17.30 11.29
N LEU A 53 -1.58 -16.18 10.80
CA LEU A 53 -3.00 -15.88 10.74
C LEU A 53 -3.33 -15.23 9.39
N THR A 54 -4.47 -15.58 8.80
CA THR A 54 -5.00 -14.86 7.64
C THR A 54 -6.34 -14.24 7.97
N ALA A 55 -6.44 -12.91 7.85
CA ALA A 55 -7.67 -12.15 8.03
C ALA A 55 -8.16 -11.64 6.67
N THR A 56 -9.43 -11.90 6.35
CA THR A 56 -10.05 -11.39 5.11
C THR A 56 -10.89 -10.16 5.37
N ILE A 57 -10.65 -9.11 4.59
CA ILE A 57 -11.31 -7.81 4.69
C ILE A 57 -12.09 -7.54 3.40
N ALA A 58 -13.34 -7.14 3.56
CA ALA A 58 -14.22 -6.73 2.48
C ALA A 58 -13.94 -5.28 2.04
N GLN A 59 -14.58 -4.89 0.95
CA GLN A 59 -14.49 -3.53 0.43
C GLN A 59 -14.88 -2.51 1.51
N HIS A 60 -14.13 -1.42 1.56
CA HIS A 60 -14.27 -0.31 2.53
C HIS A 60 -13.89 -0.64 3.98
N ALA A 61 -13.19 -1.75 4.23
CA ALA A 61 -12.70 -2.14 5.55
C ALA A 61 -13.78 -2.01 6.64
N PRO A 62 -14.86 -2.80 6.59
CA PRO A 62 -15.92 -2.76 7.61
C PRO A 62 -15.33 -2.89 9.01
N ILE A 63 -15.68 -1.97 9.92
CA ILE A 63 -15.04 -1.88 11.23
C ILE A 63 -15.19 -3.16 12.05
N ASP A 64 -16.31 -3.86 11.91
CA ASP A 64 -16.56 -5.14 12.56
C ASP A 64 -15.54 -6.23 12.12
N GLN A 65 -15.11 -6.20 10.85
CA GLN A 65 -14.08 -7.10 10.32
C GLN A 65 -12.69 -6.72 10.82
N VAL A 66 -12.41 -5.42 10.93
CA VAL A 66 -11.15 -4.91 11.48
C VAL A 66 -11.01 -5.30 12.96
N GLU A 67 -12.06 -5.10 13.76
CA GLU A 67 -12.06 -5.47 15.18
C GLU A 67 -11.90 -6.98 15.38
N ARG A 68 -12.53 -7.81 14.53
CA ARG A 68 -12.26 -9.26 14.52
C ARG A 68 -10.80 -9.57 14.18
N ALA A 69 -10.25 -8.95 13.14
CA ALA A 69 -8.85 -9.16 12.78
C ALA A 69 -7.88 -8.75 13.91
N ILE A 70 -8.15 -7.65 14.62
CA ILE A 70 -7.39 -7.22 15.80
C ILE A 70 -7.45 -8.28 16.90
N LYS A 71 -8.65 -8.78 17.20
CA LYS A 71 -8.86 -9.81 18.22
C LYS A 71 -8.11 -11.09 17.87
N ASP A 72 -8.31 -11.61 16.66
CA ASP A 72 -7.71 -12.88 16.21
C ASP A 72 -6.18 -12.77 16.17
N ALA A 73 -5.65 -11.63 15.70
CA ALA A 73 -4.22 -11.36 15.68
C ALA A 73 -3.61 -11.30 17.09
N ARG A 74 -4.32 -10.68 18.05
CA ARG A 74 -3.91 -10.66 19.46
C ARG A 74 -3.88 -12.06 20.06
N GLU A 75 -4.91 -12.87 19.81
CA GLU A 75 -5.02 -14.24 20.34
C GLU A 75 -3.97 -15.18 19.73
N ALA A 76 -3.68 -15.01 18.43
CA ALA A 76 -2.63 -15.74 17.74
C ALA A 76 -1.21 -15.27 18.13
N GLY A 77 -1.10 -14.15 18.85
CA GLY A 77 0.18 -13.60 19.30
C GLY A 77 1.10 -13.18 18.15
N VAL A 78 0.54 -12.62 17.08
CA VAL A 78 1.34 -12.14 15.94
C VAL A 78 2.26 -11.00 16.37
N ASP A 79 3.43 -10.90 15.75
CA ASP A 79 4.44 -9.86 16.00
C ASP A 79 4.74 -9.02 14.76
N GLY A 80 4.01 -9.23 13.66
CA GLY A 80 4.01 -8.34 12.50
C GLY A 80 2.80 -8.55 11.59
N VAL A 81 2.56 -7.57 10.72
CA VAL A 81 1.41 -7.55 9.82
C VAL A 81 1.89 -7.38 8.38
N VAL A 82 1.35 -8.20 7.47
CA VAL A 82 1.50 -8.01 6.02
C VAL A 82 0.13 -7.72 5.43
N SER A 83 -0.04 -6.58 4.75
CA SER A 83 -1.23 -6.36 3.92
C SER A 83 -0.98 -6.77 2.48
N PHE A 84 -1.92 -7.50 1.89
CA PHE A 84 -1.88 -7.87 0.48
C PHE A 84 -3.21 -7.57 -0.20
N GLY A 85 -3.20 -6.61 -1.13
CA GLY A 85 -4.40 -6.22 -1.86
C GLY A 85 -4.49 -4.71 -2.13
N GLY A 86 -5.70 -4.20 -2.28
CA GLY A 86 -5.95 -2.76 -2.44
C GLY A 86 -6.05 -1.99 -1.13
N GLY A 87 -6.61 -0.78 -1.18
CA GLY A 87 -6.70 0.10 -0.01
C GLY A 87 -7.43 -0.48 1.21
N SER A 88 -8.47 -1.29 1.03
CA SER A 88 -9.24 -1.84 2.17
C SER A 88 -8.44 -2.78 3.09
N PRO A 89 -7.77 -3.86 2.60
CA PRO A 89 -6.91 -4.65 3.46
C PRO A 89 -5.68 -3.88 3.98
N ILE A 90 -5.18 -2.88 3.23
CA ILE A 90 -4.08 -2.02 3.70
C ILE A 90 -4.53 -1.19 4.91
N ASP A 91 -5.65 -0.48 4.82
CA ASP A 91 -6.17 0.34 5.91
C ASP A 91 -6.53 -0.50 7.14
N ALA A 92 -7.10 -1.69 6.93
CA ALA A 92 -7.35 -2.66 8.00
C ALA A 92 -6.05 -3.10 8.69
N ALA A 93 -5.01 -3.44 7.91
CA ALA A 93 -3.72 -3.85 8.46
C ALA A 93 -3.05 -2.77 9.29
N LYS A 94 -3.11 -1.52 8.86
CA LYS A 94 -2.59 -0.39 9.64
C LYS A 94 -3.29 -0.28 11.00
N MET A 95 -4.62 -0.43 11.01
CA MET A 95 -5.39 -0.43 12.25
C MET A 95 -5.04 -1.63 13.14
N VAL A 96 -4.85 -2.82 12.57
CA VAL A 96 -4.37 -4.01 13.30
C VAL A 96 -3.01 -3.74 13.94
N ALA A 97 -2.03 -3.31 13.14
CA ALA A 97 -0.67 -3.00 13.59
C ALA A 97 -0.66 -1.97 14.73
N LEU A 98 -1.36 -0.85 14.53
CA LEU A 98 -1.46 0.22 15.53
C LEU A 98 -2.11 -0.26 16.84
N ARG A 99 -3.23 -0.99 16.76
CA ARG A 99 -3.99 -1.45 17.95
C ARG A 99 -3.30 -2.57 18.73
N LEU A 100 -2.32 -3.23 18.13
CA LEU A 100 -1.48 -4.24 18.77
C LEU A 100 -0.16 -3.68 19.29
N GLY A 101 -0.04 -2.35 19.41
CA GLY A 101 1.10 -1.68 20.01
C GLY A 101 2.15 -1.22 19.00
N GLY A 102 1.75 -0.96 17.75
CA GLY A 102 2.66 -0.52 16.70
C GLY A 102 3.50 -1.67 16.16
N LEU A 103 2.86 -2.80 15.81
CA LEU A 103 3.57 -3.92 15.18
C LEU A 103 4.13 -3.50 13.81
N PRO A 104 5.30 -4.05 13.40
CA PRO A 104 5.82 -3.81 12.07
C PRO A 104 4.81 -4.16 10.98
N HIS A 105 4.65 -3.28 10.00
CA HIS A 105 3.70 -3.43 8.89
C HIS A 105 4.41 -3.35 7.53
N VAL A 106 4.30 -4.41 6.73
CA VAL A 106 4.73 -4.41 5.33
C VAL A 106 3.50 -4.44 4.41
N ALA A 107 3.41 -3.48 3.48
CA ALA A 107 2.32 -3.42 2.51
C ALA A 107 2.75 -3.99 1.15
N VAL A 108 1.92 -4.84 0.55
CA VAL A 108 2.06 -5.38 -0.80
C VAL A 108 0.82 -4.98 -1.62
N PRO A 109 0.82 -3.76 -2.20
CA PRO A 109 -0.35 -3.25 -2.91
C PRO A 109 -0.57 -3.95 -4.25
N THR A 110 -1.83 -4.26 -4.55
CA THR A 110 -2.24 -4.81 -5.87
C THR A 110 -3.07 -3.83 -6.71
N THR A 111 -3.40 -2.67 -6.14
CA THR A 111 -4.14 -1.58 -6.81
C THR A 111 -3.41 -0.25 -6.68
N LEU A 112 -3.81 0.75 -7.46
CA LEU A 112 -3.17 2.06 -7.49
C LEU A 112 -3.75 3.05 -6.47
N SER A 113 -4.33 2.58 -5.35
CA SER A 113 -5.09 3.44 -4.43
C SER A 113 -4.24 4.34 -3.51
N VAL A 114 -2.92 4.12 -3.46
CA VAL A 114 -1.96 4.94 -2.69
C VAL A 114 -2.20 4.93 -1.17
N ALA A 115 -2.90 3.90 -0.65
CA ALA A 115 -3.20 3.82 0.77
C ALA A 115 -1.90 3.67 1.58
N GLU A 116 -0.99 2.84 1.09
CA GLU A 116 0.31 2.51 1.67
C GLU A 116 1.29 3.68 1.84
N LEU A 117 1.04 4.85 1.24
CA LEU A 117 1.89 6.04 1.37
C LEU A 117 1.30 7.12 2.28
N ALA A 118 0.19 6.82 2.97
CA ALA A 118 -0.49 7.76 3.84
C ALA A 118 -0.62 7.23 5.27
N ALA A 119 -0.30 8.09 6.24
CA ALA A 119 -0.47 7.87 7.68
C ALA A 119 -1.94 8.01 8.13
N GLY A 120 -2.87 7.53 7.31
CA GLY A 120 -4.30 7.48 7.59
C GLY A 120 -4.89 6.14 7.19
N ALA A 121 -6.00 5.78 7.81
CA ALA A 121 -6.77 4.58 7.52
C ALA A 121 -8.26 4.91 7.49
N GLY A 122 -8.97 4.48 6.44
CA GLY A 122 -10.42 4.58 6.33
C GLY A 122 -11.12 3.28 6.70
N PHE A 123 -12.33 3.39 7.22
CA PHE A 123 -13.22 2.26 7.48
C PHE A 123 -14.67 2.67 7.32
N THR A 124 -15.56 1.69 7.26
CA THR A 124 -17.00 1.91 7.25
C THR A 124 -17.64 1.24 8.45
N ASP A 125 -18.57 1.93 9.11
CA ASP A 125 -19.35 1.36 10.21
C ASP A 125 -20.53 0.50 9.71
N GLU A 126 -21.29 -0.08 10.64
CA GLU A 126 -22.44 -0.94 10.33
C GLU A 126 -23.57 -0.20 9.58
N THR A 127 -23.61 1.14 9.66
CA THR A 127 -24.59 1.99 8.97
C THR A 127 -24.16 2.37 7.55
N GLY A 128 -22.94 2.02 7.15
CA GLY A 128 -22.35 2.46 5.88
C GLY A 128 -21.65 3.82 5.98
N THR A 129 -21.56 4.43 7.17
CA THR A 129 -20.91 5.71 7.37
C THR A 129 -19.39 5.53 7.35
N LYS A 130 -18.71 6.38 6.58
CA LYS A 130 -17.24 6.36 6.51
C LYS A 130 -16.64 7.03 7.74
N GLY A 131 -15.85 6.26 8.47
CA GLY A 131 -14.93 6.75 9.48
C GLY A 131 -13.51 6.79 8.94
N GLY A 132 -12.63 7.45 9.68
CA GLY A 132 -11.21 7.43 9.39
C GLY A 132 -10.39 7.85 10.59
N MET A 133 -9.13 7.45 10.58
CA MET A 133 -8.17 7.89 11.57
C MET A 133 -6.85 8.27 10.91
N ARG A 134 -6.09 9.10 11.62
CA ARG A 134 -4.75 9.55 11.23
C ARG A 134 -3.84 9.45 12.43
N ASP A 135 -2.69 8.85 12.22
CA ASP A 135 -1.65 8.67 13.21
C ASP A 135 -0.35 8.41 12.43
N PRO A 136 0.78 9.09 12.74
CA PRO A 136 2.07 8.81 12.10
C PRO A 136 2.45 7.32 12.09
N ASP A 137 2.05 6.57 13.12
CA ASP A 137 2.35 5.16 13.29
C ASP A 137 1.46 4.24 12.42
N LEU A 138 0.54 4.81 11.62
CA LEU A 138 -0.20 4.08 10.57
C LEU A 138 0.60 3.95 9.26
N LEU A 139 1.76 4.58 9.15
CA LEU A 139 2.58 4.45 7.95
C LEU A 139 3.28 3.08 7.95
N PRO A 140 3.23 2.31 6.86
CA PRO A 140 3.95 1.04 6.78
C PRO A 140 5.46 1.22 6.94
N ASP A 141 6.12 0.23 7.53
CA ASP A 141 7.58 0.16 7.63
C ASP A 141 8.25 -0.14 6.28
N ALA A 142 7.54 -0.86 5.42
CA ALA A 142 7.97 -1.13 4.05
C ALA A 142 6.80 -1.27 3.09
N VAL A 143 7.04 -0.94 1.81
CA VAL A 143 6.10 -1.14 0.71
C VAL A 143 6.76 -1.96 -0.39
N ILE A 144 6.04 -2.94 -0.93
CA ILE A 144 6.47 -3.78 -2.04
C ILE A 144 5.57 -3.55 -3.26
N TYR A 145 6.02 -2.72 -4.19
CA TYR A 145 5.37 -2.49 -5.48
C TYR A 145 5.81 -3.50 -6.54
N ASP A 146 5.29 -4.72 -6.45
CA ASP A 146 5.54 -5.75 -7.44
C ASP A 146 4.50 -5.72 -8.58
N ALA A 147 4.95 -5.52 -9.81
CA ALA A 147 4.07 -5.51 -10.98
C ALA A 147 3.36 -6.86 -11.21
N GLU A 148 3.98 -7.99 -10.87
CA GLU A 148 3.39 -9.32 -11.05
C GLU A 148 2.23 -9.56 -10.08
N MET A 149 2.33 -9.01 -8.87
CA MET A 149 1.27 -9.07 -7.85
C MET A 149 0.02 -8.27 -8.25
N THR A 150 0.12 -7.39 -9.25
CA THR A 150 -1.03 -6.64 -9.76
C THR A 150 -1.83 -7.38 -10.83
N LEU A 151 -1.29 -8.47 -11.40
CA LEU A 151 -1.89 -9.17 -12.55
C LEU A 151 -3.26 -9.80 -12.25
N ALA A 152 -3.52 -10.10 -10.98
CA ALA A 152 -4.83 -10.62 -10.53
C ALA A 152 -5.90 -9.52 -10.41
N THR A 153 -5.51 -8.24 -10.41
CA THR A 153 -6.43 -7.13 -10.27
C THR A 153 -7.23 -6.96 -11.56
N PRO A 154 -8.58 -7.02 -11.52
CA PRO A 154 -9.40 -6.78 -12.70
C PRO A 154 -9.12 -5.42 -13.33
N MET A 155 -9.12 -5.35 -14.67
CA MET A 155 -8.76 -4.13 -15.40
C MET A 155 -9.63 -2.93 -15.02
N GLU A 156 -10.93 -3.14 -14.77
CA GLU A 156 -11.83 -2.08 -14.32
C GLU A 156 -11.43 -1.50 -12.95
N LEU A 157 -11.05 -2.36 -12.01
CA LEU A 157 -10.55 -1.96 -10.70
C LEU A 157 -9.18 -1.26 -10.81
N TRP A 158 -8.30 -1.77 -11.67
CA TRP A 158 -7.00 -1.17 -11.96
C TRP A 158 -7.14 0.26 -12.50
N LEU A 159 -7.99 0.45 -13.51
CA LEU A 159 -8.21 1.76 -14.13
C LEU A 159 -8.89 2.74 -13.17
N SER A 160 -9.92 2.31 -12.44
CA SER A 160 -10.63 3.17 -11.48
C SER A 160 -9.72 3.63 -10.33
N THR A 161 -8.90 2.73 -9.78
CA THR A 161 -7.90 3.10 -8.76
C THR A 161 -6.78 3.96 -9.34
N GLY A 162 -6.41 3.78 -10.62
CA GLY A 162 -5.47 4.65 -11.32
C GLY A 162 -6.01 6.08 -11.52
N ILE A 163 -7.29 6.25 -11.83
CA ILE A 163 -7.94 7.57 -11.89
C ILE A 163 -7.90 8.22 -10.50
N ARG A 164 -8.14 7.46 -9.43
CA ARG A 164 -8.04 7.98 -8.06
C ARG A 164 -6.62 8.45 -7.70
N ALA A 165 -5.58 7.74 -8.14
CA ALA A 165 -4.21 8.21 -7.95
C ALA A 165 -3.94 9.54 -8.68
N LEU A 166 -4.46 9.69 -9.89
CA LEU A 166 -4.36 10.93 -10.65
C LEU A 166 -5.12 12.07 -9.98
N ASP A 167 -6.33 11.79 -9.48
CA ASP A 167 -7.14 12.72 -8.71
C ASP A 167 -6.36 13.26 -7.50
N HIS A 168 -5.76 12.37 -6.69
CA HIS A 168 -4.89 12.77 -5.58
C HIS A 168 -3.68 13.62 -6.01
N ALA A 169 -3.06 13.33 -7.15
CA ALA A 169 -1.97 14.14 -7.67
C ALA A 169 -2.44 15.55 -8.09
N VAL A 170 -3.60 15.66 -8.73
CA VAL A 170 -4.18 16.94 -9.13
C VAL A 170 -4.63 17.75 -7.91
N GLU A 171 -5.33 17.12 -6.97
CA GLU A 171 -5.74 17.75 -5.71
C GLU A 171 -4.54 18.26 -4.92
N GLY A 172 -3.48 17.44 -4.78
CA GLY A 172 -2.25 17.83 -4.08
C GLY A 172 -1.57 19.03 -4.73
N PHE A 173 -1.43 19.05 -6.06
CA PHE A 173 -0.85 20.19 -6.78
C PHE A 173 -1.67 21.48 -6.65
N LEU A 174 -2.99 21.38 -6.51
CA LEU A 174 -3.89 22.53 -6.40
C LEU A 174 -4.16 22.97 -4.94
N ALA A 175 -3.71 22.20 -3.95
CA ALA A 175 -3.98 22.48 -2.55
C ALA A 175 -3.23 23.74 -2.06
N GLU A 176 -3.91 24.56 -1.26
CA GLU A 176 -3.30 25.74 -0.65
C GLU A 176 -2.34 25.33 0.47
N GLY A 177 -1.13 25.90 0.49
CA GLY A 177 -0.19 25.79 1.61
C GLY A 177 0.87 24.69 1.50
N GLU A 178 1.13 24.16 0.31
CA GLU A 178 2.13 23.09 0.12
C GLU A 178 3.55 23.61 -0.20
N HIS A 179 4.55 22.79 0.14
CA HIS A 179 5.95 23.04 -0.17
C HIS A 179 6.25 22.59 -1.61
N PRO A 180 7.16 23.24 -2.38
CA PRO A 180 7.46 22.89 -3.78
C PRO A 180 7.87 21.42 -4.03
N PHE A 181 8.21 20.70 -2.96
CA PHE A 181 8.48 19.27 -3.02
C PHE A 181 7.23 18.47 -3.45
N ASN A 182 6.05 18.83 -2.95
CA ASN A 182 4.81 18.15 -3.30
C ASN A 182 4.42 18.42 -4.75
N ASP A 183 4.60 19.66 -5.23
CA ASP A 183 4.36 20.01 -6.64
C ASP A 183 5.17 19.14 -7.60
N VAL A 184 6.46 18.92 -7.29
CA VAL A 184 7.34 18.08 -8.11
C VAL A 184 6.82 16.64 -8.16
N MET A 185 6.41 16.07 -7.02
CA MET A 185 5.89 14.71 -6.94
C MET A 185 4.54 14.58 -7.68
N ALA A 186 3.64 15.54 -7.48
CA ALA A 186 2.33 15.59 -8.12
C ALA A 186 2.44 15.73 -9.65
N LEU A 187 3.27 16.66 -10.13
CA LEU A 187 3.47 16.87 -11.57
C LEU A 187 4.10 15.66 -12.25
N GLU A 188 5.08 14.98 -11.63
CA GLU A 188 5.64 13.74 -12.17
C GLU A 188 4.59 12.62 -12.20
N ALA A 189 3.77 12.50 -11.16
CA ALA A 189 2.66 11.54 -11.12
C ALA A 189 1.65 11.80 -12.24
N ILE A 190 1.23 13.05 -12.46
CA ILE A 190 0.33 13.45 -13.56
C ILE A 190 0.94 13.10 -14.92
N GLN A 191 2.22 13.42 -15.14
CA GLN A 191 2.91 13.15 -16.40
C GLN A 191 3.00 11.65 -16.70
N THR A 192 3.35 10.83 -15.70
CA THR A 192 3.57 9.39 -15.86
C THR A 192 2.28 8.57 -15.88
N SER A 193 1.20 9.04 -15.25
CA SER A 193 -0.11 8.37 -15.21
C SER A 193 -0.73 8.15 -16.60
N THR A 194 -0.32 8.94 -17.59
CA THR A 194 -0.69 8.73 -19.00
C THR A 194 -0.25 7.38 -19.59
N PHE A 195 0.65 6.64 -18.90
CA PHE A 195 1.15 5.31 -19.31
C PHE A 195 0.63 4.12 -18.47
N ALA A 196 -0.14 4.38 -17.41
CA ALA A 196 -0.64 3.38 -16.46
C ALA A 196 -1.50 2.22 -17.04
N PRO A 197 -2.20 2.35 -18.19
CA PRO A 197 -2.99 1.24 -18.73
C PRO A 197 -2.19 0.00 -19.13
N ARG A 198 -0.85 0.10 -19.24
CA ARG A 198 0.00 -0.98 -19.75
C ARG A 198 0.61 -1.87 -18.68
N THR A 199 0.67 -1.44 -17.42
CA THR A 199 1.44 -2.13 -16.36
C THR A 199 0.74 -3.37 -15.81
N ASN A 200 -0.59 -3.42 -15.80
CA ASN A 200 -1.38 -4.61 -15.47
C ASN A 200 -1.67 -5.48 -16.70
N SER A 201 -0.63 -5.78 -17.50
CA SER A 201 -0.77 -6.68 -18.64
C SER A 201 0.44 -7.61 -18.79
N PRO A 202 0.25 -8.90 -19.13
CA PRO A 202 1.36 -9.83 -19.34
C PRO A 202 2.34 -9.39 -20.44
N ARG A 203 1.87 -8.56 -21.39
CA ARG A 203 2.68 -8.00 -22.49
C ARG A 203 3.33 -6.65 -22.15
N GLY A 204 2.88 -5.99 -21.08
CA GLY A 204 3.41 -4.72 -20.59
C GLY A 204 4.47 -4.86 -19.50
N SER A 205 4.77 -6.09 -19.07
CA SER A 205 5.89 -6.44 -18.19
C SER A 205 7.28 -6.10 -18.74
N ARG A 206 7.37 -5.64 -20.00
CA ARG A 206 8.57 -4.95 -20.52
C ARG A 206 8.71 -3.57 -19.89
N SER A 207 9.07 -3.58 -18.61
CA SER A 207 9.81 -2.56 -17.85
C SER A 207 9.87 -1.19 -18.52
N ARG A 208 8.82 -0.39 -18.33
CA ARG A 208 8.95 1.08 -18.29
C ARG A 208 8.83 1.62 -16.86
N CYS A 209 9.07 0.80 -15.84
CA CYS A 209 9.78 1.30 -14.67
C CYS A 209 11.14 1.76 -15.20
N ARG A 210 11.27 3.04 -15.55
CA ARG A 210 12.53 3.61 -15.99
C ARG A 210 13.51 3.43 -14.81
N GLY A 211 14.39 2.44 -14.88
CA GLY A 211 15.64 2.48 -14.12
C GLY A 211 16.34 3.82 -14.37
N PRO A 212 17.22 4.28 -13.45
CA PRO A 212 17.78 5.62 -13.49
C PRO A 212 18.22 5.94 -14.92
N ARG A 213 17.58 6.95 -15.52
CA ARG A 213 18.06 7.47 -16.81
C ARG A 213 19.52 7.84 -16.53
N ARG A 214 20.47 7.12 -17.15
CA ARG A 214 21.80 7.67 -17.35
C ARG A 214 21.54 8.98 -18.08
N ARG A 215 21.57 10.11 -17.35
CA ARG A 215 21.72 11.41 -17.98
C ARG A 215 22.99 11.23 -18.79
N GLY A 216 22.85 11.22 -20.12
CA GLY A 216 24.00 11.36 -20.98
C GLY A 216 24.78 12.54 -20.44
N SER A 217 26.07 12.33 -20.21
CA SER A 217 27.02 13.42 -20.07
C SER A 217 26.82 14.32 -21.28
N ALA A 218 26.10 15.41 -21.08
CA ALA A 218 26.32 16.60 -21.85
C ALA A 218 27.65 17.14 -21.32
N THR A 219 28.63 17.13 -22.21
CA THR A 219 29.84 17.95 -22.17
C THR A 219 29.60 19.31 -21.57
#